data_AF-A0A7G9S1X5-F1
#
_entry.id   AF-A0A7G9S1X5-F1
#
_cell.length_a   1.000
_cell.length_b   1.000
_cell.length_c   1.000
_cell.angle_alpha   90.00
_cell.angle_beta   90.00
_cell.angle_gamma   90.00
#
_symmetry.space_group_name_H-M   'P 1'
#
loop_
_entity.id
_entity.type
_entity.pdbx_description
1 polymer ?
#
loop_
_entity_poly.entity_id
_entity_poly.type
_entity_poly.pdbx_seq_one_letter_code
_entity_poly.pdbx_strand_id
1 'polypeptide(L)'
;MNKQTLQEFEAMRRHFGWDKSDTLEFLVSCVKEEAEELFNSLNEDEEALKKELADVMMYCYAICIDNNYDMDLLIQEKIKEVMKREY
;
A
#
# COMPACT_ATOMS: atom_id res chain seq x y z
N MET A 1 -9.51 5.26 1.91
CA MET A 1 -8.92 5.87 3.13
C MET A 1 -9.63 7.18 3.45
N ASN A 2 -9.76 7.59 4.72
CA ASN A 2 -10.37 8.88 5.00
C ASN A 2 -9.48 10.02 4.43
N LYS A 3 -10.10 11.16 4.11
CA LYS A 3 -9.41 12.27 3.44
C LYS A 3 -8.25 12.85 4.27
N GLN A 4 -8.34 12.80 5.59
CA GLN A 4 -7.31 13.34 6.49
C GLN A 4 -6.03 12.49 6.44
N THR A 5 -6.15 11.17 6.58
CA THR A 5 -4.98 10.27 6.53
C THR A 5 -4.27 10.34 5.18
N LEU A 6 -5.02 10.54 4.08
CA LEU A 6 -4.42 10.76 2.75
C LEU A 6 -3.60 12.05 2.70
N GLN A 7 -4.13 13.14 3.25
CA GLN A 7 -3.42 14.41 3.31
C GLN A 7 -2.15 14.34 4.15
N GLU A 8 -2.20 13.65 5.29
CA GLU A 8 -1.05 13.42 6.16
C GLU A 8 0.01 12.56 5.46
N PHE A 9 -0.40 11.50 4.77
CA PHE A 9 0.51 10.64 3.99
C PHE A 9 1.21 11.39 2.86
N GLU A 10 0.47 12.15 2.05
CA GLU A 10 1.06 12.95 0.99
C GLU A 10 1.96 14.07 1.54
N ALA A 11 1.61 14.66 2.68
CA ALA A 11 2.45 15.65 3.36
C ALA A 11 3.78 15.04 3.82
N MET A 12 3.74 13.81 4.36
CA MET A 12 4.93 13.03 4.70
C MET A 12 5.79 12.76 3.47
N ARG A 13 5.21 12.26 2.36
CA ARG A 13 5.98 12.01 1.12
C ARG A 13 6.65 13.27 0.59
N ARG A 14 5.93 14.40 0.57
CA ARG A 14 6.50 15.71 0.19
C ARG A 14 7.60 16.19 1.13
N HIS A 15 7.46 15.93 2.44
CA HIS A 15 8.48 16.29 3.43
C HIS A 15 9.81 15.58 3.17
N PHE A 16 9.76 14.30 2.79
CA PHE A 16 10.95 13.51 2.46
C PHE A 16 11.38 13.58 0.99
N GLY A 17 10.60 14.26 0.12
CA GLY A 17 10.86 14.37 -1.32
C GLY A 17 10.53 13.11 -2.13
N TRP A 18 9.82 12.16 -1.53
CA TRP A 18 9.42 10.89 -2.11
C TRP A 18 8.40 11.04 -3.24
N ASP A 19 7.64 12.13 -3.23
CA ASP A 19 6.73 12.52 -4.33
C ASP A 19 7.44 12.76 -5.66
N LYS A 20 8.79 12.88 -5.65
CA LYS A 20 9.60 13.17 -6.84
C LYS A 20 10.62 12.08 -7.17
N SER A 21 11.07 11.33 -6.17
CA SER A 21 12.10 10.30 -6.33
C SER A 21 11.53 8.92 -6.64
N ASP A 22 10.34 8.62 -6.12
CA ASP A 22 9.80 7.28 -6.21
C ASP A 22 9.32 6.99 -7.63
N THR A 23 9.93 6.00 -8.28
CA THR A 23 9.41 5.46 -9.54
C THR A 23 8.45 4.31 -9.26
N LEU A 24 7.63 3.94 -10.24
CA LEU A 24 6.74 2.78 -10.10
C LEU A 24 7.53 1.49 -9.79
N GLU A 25 8.67 1.28 -10.46
CA GLU A 25 9.53 0.12 -10.21
C GLU A 25 10.06 0.08 -8.79
N PHE A 26 10.48 1.23 -8.26
CA PHE A 26 10.93 1.36 -6.87
C PHE A 26 9.79 1.04 -5.89
N LEU A 27 8.62 1.64 -6.07
CA LEU A 27 7.47 1.39 -5.20
C LEU A 27 7.02 -0.07 -5.21
N VAL A 28 7.03 -0.72 -6.38
CA VAL A 28 6.72 -2.16 -6.48
C VAL A 28 7.79 -3.00 -5.78
N SER A 29 9.08 -2.62 -5.85
CA SER A 29 10.12 -3.31 -5.07
C SER A 29 9.92 -3.15 -3.57
N CYS A 30 9.55 -1.96 -3.09
CA CYS A 30 9.21 -1.76 -1.68
C CYS A 30 8.02 -2.62 -1.25
N VAL A 31 6.94 -2.69 -2.03
CA VAL A 31 5.81 -3.59 -1.72
C VAL A 31 6.27 -5.04 -1.53
N LYS A 32 7.21 -5.51 -2.35
CA LYS A 32 7.77 -6.85 -2.21
C LYS A 32 8.55 -7.00 -0.90
N GLU A 33 9.44 -6.07 -0.59
CA GLU A 33 10.25 -6.09 0.64
C GLU A 33 9.34 -6.06 1.88
N GLU A 34 8.38 -5.13 1.94
CA GLU A 34 7.44 -5.05 3.08
C GLU A 34 6.52 -6.26 3.18
N ALA A 35 6.17 -6.91 2.06
CA ALA A 35 5.41 -8.15 2.11
C ALA A 35 6.22 -9.32 2.69
N GLU A 36 7.55 -9.33 2.48
CA GLU A 36 8.45 -10.28 3.13
C GLU A 36 8.58 -9.98 4.63
N GLU A 37 8.68 -8.70 5.03
CA GLU A 37 8.67 -8.30 6.45
C GLU A 37 7.35 -8.66 7.15
N LEU A 38 6.21 -8.38 6.50
CA LEU A 38 4.89 -8.77 6.98
C LEU A 38 4.78 -10.29 7.16
N PHE A 39 5.31 -11.09 6.23
CA PHE A 39 5.32 -12.53 6.40
C PHE A 39 6.19 -12.97 7.59
N ASN A 40 7.36 -12.35 7.77
CA ASN A 40 8.27 -12.67 8.88
C ASN A 40 7.67 -12.32 10.25
N SER A 41 6.90 -11.22 10.33
CA SER A 41 6.25 -10.73 11.55
C SER A 41 5.23 -11.71 12.15
N LEU A 42 4.81 -12.75 11.41
CA LEU A 42 3.97 -13.84 11.95
C LEU A 42 4.61 -14.58 13.13
N ASN A 43 5.94 -14.50 13.27
CA ASN A 43 6.70 -15.11 14.36
C ASN A 43 7.05 -14.12 15.48
N GLU A 44 6.55 -12.89 15.41
CA GLU A 44 6.79 -11.82 16.37
C GLU A 44 5.52 -11.53 17.20
N ASP A 45 5.23 -10.25 17.47
CA ASP A 45 4.01 -9.84 18.17
C ASP A 45 3.00 -9.14 17.23
N GLU A 46 1.78 -8.92 17.75
CA GLU A 46 0.69 -8.31 16.98
C GLU A 46 1.01 -6.89 16.52
N GLU A 47 1.86 -6.16 17.25
CA GLU A 47 2.24 -4.79 16.90
C GLU A 47 3.22 -4.78 15.73
N ALA A 48 4.16 -5.72 15.67
CA ALA A 48 5.00 -5.95 14.50
C ALA A 48 4.14 -6.25 13.25
N LEU A 49 3.16 -7.16 13.38
CA LEU A 49 2.24 -7.49 12.28
C LEU A 49 1.47 -6.26 11.76
N LYS A 50 0.95 -5.43 12.68
CA LYS A 50 0.23 -4.20 12.32
C LYS A 50 1.13 -3.18 11.63
N LYS A 51 2.38 -3.06 12.09
CA LYS A 51 3.36 -2.15 11.51
C LYS A 51 3.66 -2.55 10.06
N GLU A 52 4.07 -3.79 9.82
CA GLU A 52 4.45 -4.18 8.45
C GLU A 52 3.24 -4.26 7.51
N LEU A 53 2.04 -4.53 8.05
CA LEU A 53 0.80 -4.41 7.27
C LEU A 53 0.56 -2.97 6.83
N ALA A 54 0.83 -2.00 7.71
CA ALA A 54 0.71 -0.58 7.37
C ALA A 54 1.73 -0.17 6.30
N ASP A 55 2.97 -0.65 6.38
CA ASP A 55 4.02 -0.36 5.40
C ASP A 55 3.65 -0.90 4.00
N VAL A 56 3.17 -2.15 3.90
CA VAL A 56 2.62 -2.71 2.65
C VAL A 56 1.50 -1.84 2.08
N MET A 57 0.54 -1.44 2.92
CA MET A 57 -0.58 -0.61 2.49
C MET A 57 -0.12 0.76 1.99
N MET A 58 0.83 1.38 2.68
CA MET A 58 1.36 2.70 2.34
C MET A 58 2.02 2.71 0.96
N TYR A 59 2.84 1.72 0.62
CA TYR A 59 3.43 1.64 -0.72
C TYR A 59 2.40 1.31 -1.81
N CYS A 60 1.43 0.43 -1.54
CA CYS A 60 0.32 0.21 -2.47
C CYS A 60 -0.48 1.50 -2.72
N TYR A 61 -0.66 2.33 -1.68
CA TYR A 61 -1.32 3.63 -1.78
C TYR A 61 -0.49 4.64 -2.57
N ALA A 62 0.82 4.69 -2.35
CA ALA A 62 1.73 5.51 -3.16
C ALA A 62 1.57 5.21 -4.65
N ILE A 63 1.55 3.92 -5.03
CA ILE A 63 1.32 3.49 -6.42
C ILE A 63 -0.02 4.01 -6.95
N CYS A 64 -1.09 3.91 -6.17
CA CYS A 64 -2.41 4.40 -6.60
C CYS A 64 -2.42 5.92 -6.81
N ILE A 65 -1.82 6.68 -5.89
CA ILE A 65 -1.77 8.15 -5.98
C ILE A 65 -0.97 8.58 -7.20
N ASP A 66 0.23 8.03 -7.39
CA ASP A 66 1.16 8.46 -8.43
C ASP A 66 0.63 8.13 -9.84
N ASN A 67 -0.22 7.10 -9.96
CA ASN A 67 -0.86 6.70 -11.21
C ASN A 67 -2.32 7.19 -11.34
N ASN A 68 -2.82 7.99 -10.38
CA ASN A 68 -4.19 8.50 -10.35
C ASN A 68 -5.26 7.39 -10.46
N TYR A 69 -5.05 6.27 -9.76
CA TYR A 69 -5.99 5.17 -9.67
C TYR A 69 -7.06 5.42 -8.61
N ASP A 70 -8.33 5.17 -8.97
CA ASP A 70 -9.40 5.06 -7.98
C ASP A 70 -9.29 3.71 -7.27
N MET A 71 -8.81 3.76 -6.04
CA MET A 71 -8.54 2.60 -5.21
C MET A 71 -9.81 1.82 -4.86
N ASP A 72 -10.91 2.52 -4.58
CA ASP A 72 -12.16 1.88 -4.23
C ASP A 72 -12.71 1.14 -5.46
N LEU A 73 -12.63 1.76 -6.64
CA LEU A 73 -12.99 1.11 -7.90
C LEU A 73 -12.11 -0.12 -8.18
N LEU A 74 -10.79 0.01 -8.04
CA LEU A 74 -9.83 -1.07 -8.28
C LEU A 74 -10.12 -2.30 -7.41
N ILE A 75 -10.41 -2.09 -6.12
CA ILE A 75 -10.78 -3.16 -5.20
C ILE A 75 -12.16 -3.72 -5.55
N GLN A 76 -13.16 -2.87 -5.84
CA GLN A 76 -14.52 -3.31 -6.21
C GLN A 76 -14.53 -4.18 -7.47
N GLU A 77 -13.75 -3.81 -8.49
CA GLU A 77 -13.60 -4.60 -9.71
C GLU A 77 -12.95 -5.96 -9.39
N LYS A 78 -11.91 -5.97 -8.55
CA LYS A 78 -11.28 -7.23 -8.13
C LYS A 78 -12.23 -8.13 -7.34
N ILE A 79 -13.04 -7.57 -6.44
CA ILE A 79 -14.08 -8.30 -5.71
C ILE A 79 -15.07 -8.96 -6.69
N LYS A 80 -15.60 -8.19 -7.66
CA LYS A 80 -16.53 -8.72 -8.68
C LYS A 80 -15.90 -9.84 -9.50
N GLU A 81 -14.61 -9.77 -9.81
CA GLU A 81 -13.87 -10.83 -10.48
C GLU A 81 -13.74 -12.08 -9.59
N VAL A 82 -13.31 -11.92 -8.34
CA VAL A 82 -13.11 -13.02 -7.39
C VAL A 82 -14.43 -13.74 -7.08
N MET A 83 -15.54 -13.02 -6.95
CA MET A 83 -16.87 -13.59 -6.72
C MET A 83 -17.39 -14.48 -7.86
N LYS A 84 -16.75 -14.44 -9.05
CA LYS A 84 -17.07 -15.34 -10.18
C LYS A 84 -16.27 -16.64 -10.13
N ARG A 85 -15.31 -16.77 -9.22
CA ARG A 85 -14.46 -17.97 -9.11
C ARG A 85 -15.22 -19.05 -8.38
N GLU A 86 -15.19 -20.27 -8.92
CA GLU A 86 -15.61 -21.47 -8.20
C GLU A 86 -14.39 -22.00 -7.45
N TYR A 87 -14.50 -22.09 -6.12
CA TYR A 87 -13.48 -22.65 -5.23
C TYR A 87 -13.93 -24.00 -4.70
#